data_AF-A0A9D9CR66-F1
#
_entry.id   AF-A0A9D9CR66-F1
#
_cell.length_a   1.000
_cell.length_b   1.000
_cell.length_c   1.000
_cell.angle_alpha   90.00
_cell.angle_beta   90.00
_cell.angle_gamma   90.00
#
_symmetry.space_group_name_H-M   'P 1'
#
loop_
_entity.id
_entity.type
_entity.pdbx_description
1 polymer ?
#
loop_
_entity_poly.entity_id
_entity_poly.type
_entity_poly.pdbx_seq_one_letter_code
_entity_poly.pdbx_strand_id
1 'polypeptide(L)'
;TDKAVNPANVMGASKRIAEIYTQSLSRAIAEGKVKGSTKFVTTRFGNVLGSNGSVIPLFKKQIAAGGPVTVTDPRIIRYFMTIPEACRLVLEAATMGKEDEIFVFDMGEPVKIADLAKNMITLAGLELDKDIKIQYVGLRPGEKLYEELLSNEENTVPTVHKKIFLAKVRKYDYNDVKLALDKLMEATMTMDKESTVAQMKEIVPEFKSCNSRYGRLDK
;
A
#
# COMPACT_ATOMS: atom_id res chain seq x y z
N THR A 1 -3.94 2.34 0.62
CA THR A 1 -3.24 1.06 0.31
C THR A 1 -2.44 0.64 1.51
N ASP A 2 -2.37 -0.66 1.80
CA ASP A 2 -1.45 -1.27 2.77
C ASP A 2 0.00 -0.75 2.69
N LYS A 3 0.52 -0.50 1.48
CA LYS A 3 1.90 -0.02 1.25
C LYS A 3 2.20 1.38 1.78
N ALA A 4 1.17 2.14 2.17
CA ALA A 4 1.34 3.42 2.85
C ALA A 4 1.73 3.25 4.33
N VAL A 5 1.55 2.05 4.89
CA VAL A 5 1.89 1.70 6.27
C VAL A 5 3.36 1.29 6.35
N ASN A 6 4.14 2.02 7.15
CA ASN A 6 5.59 1.83 7.30
C ASN A 6 6.28 1.62 5.94
N PRO A 7 6.13 2.58 5.00
CA PRO A 7 6.40 2.33 3.60
C PRO A 7 7.84 1.85 3.38
N ALA A 8 8.03 0.90 2.47
CA ALA A 8 9.36 0.37 2.13
C ALA A 8 9.90 0.89 0.78
N ASN A 9 9.03 1.53 -0.01
CA ASN A 9 9.33 2.00 -1.35
C ASN A 9 8.70 3.38 -1.60
N VAL A 10 9.18 4.05 -2.65
CA VAL A 10 8.72 5.39 -3.06
C VAL A 10 7.23 5.44 -3.37
N MET A 11 6.64 4.36 -3.91
CA MET A 11 5.21 4.31 -4.20
C MET A 11 4.38 4.30 -2.91
N GLY A 12 4.77 3.47 -1.94
CA GLY A 12 4.17 3.45 -0.61
C GLY A 12 4.29 4.80 0.10
N ALA A 13 5.49 5.38 0.08
CA ALA A 13 5.76 6.68 0.69
C ALA A 13 4.95 7.81 0.04
N SER A 14 4.81 7.84 -1.29
CA SER A 14 3.99 8.85 -1.96
C SER A 14 2.50 8.71 -1.62
N LYS A 15 2.00 7.49 -1.44
CA LYS A 15 0.64 7.25 -0.93
C LYS A 15 0.49 7.71 0.51
N ARG A 16 1.48 7.47 1.37
CA ARG A 16 1.48 7.95 2.76
C ARG A 16 1.46 9.48 2.83
N ILE A 17 2.27 10.17 2.02
CA ILE A 17 2.25 11.63 1.89
C ILE A 17 0.89 12.13 1.43
N ALA A 18 0.26 11.44 0.48
CA ALA A 18 -1.10 11.79 0.04
C ALA A 18 -2.12 11.66 1.18
N GLU A 19 -2.03 10.62 2.02
CA GLU A 19 -2.89 10.49 3.22
C GLU A 19 -2.68 11.65 4.21
N ILE A 20 -1.42 12.03 4.48
CA ILE A 20 -1.08 13.15 5.38
C ILE A 20 -1.68 14.45 4.83
N TYR A 21 -1.54 14.69 3.53
CA TYR A 21 -2.08 15.88 2.87
C TYR A 21 -3.61 15.92 2.91
N THR A 22 -4.29 14.86 2.45
CA THR A 22 -5.76 14.86 2.41
C THR A 22 -6.36 14.96 3.80
N GLN A 23 -5.75 14.31 4.79
CA GLN A 23 -6.17 14.41 6.18
C GLN A 23 -6.01 15.83 6.72
N SER A 24 -4.83 16.43 6.57
CA SER A 24 -4.57 17.78 7.07
C SER A 24 -5.45 18.84 6.38
N LEU A 25 -5.67 18.72 5.07
CA LEU A 25 -6.57 19.60 4.32
C LEU A 25 -8.03 19.42 4.76
N SER A 26 -8.52 18.19 4.89
CA SER A 26 -9.88 17.92 5.36
C SER A 26 -10.15 18.58 6.70
N ARG A 27 -9.18 18.47 7.62
CA ARG A 27 -9.28 19.06 8.94
C ARG A 27 -9.21 20.60 8.90
N ALA A 28 -8.34 21.17 8.08
CA ALA A 28 -8.25 22.63 7.93
C ALA A 28 -9.54 23.24 7.34
N ILE A 29 -10.22 22.52 6.44
CA ILE A 29 -11.55 22.90 5.93
C ILE A 29 -12.58 22.84 7.05
N ALA A 30 -12.62 21.74 7.81
CA ALA A 30 -13.53 21.55 8.94
C ALA A 30 -13.39 22.64 10.01
N GLU A 31 -12.15 23.05 10.31
CA GLU A 31 -11.82 24.09 11.27
C GLU A 31 -12.00 25.52 10.71
N GLY A 32 -12.41 25.68 9.45
CA GLY A 32 -12.59 26.99 8.81
C GLY A 32 -11.30 27.74 8.47
N LYS A 33 -10.13 27.10 8.60
CA LYS A 33 -8.81 27.67 8.24
C LYS A 33 -8.61 27.74 6.73
N VAL A 34 -9.21 26.83 5.99
CA VAL A 34 -9.20 26.79 4.52
C VAL A 34 -10.63 26.81 4.00
N LYS A 35 -10.93 27.69 3.04
CA LYS A 35 -12.25 27.76 2.43
C LYS A 35 -12.54 26.47 1.64
N GLY A 36 -13.64 25.81 1.94
CA GLY A 36 -14.10 24.63 1.21
C GLY A 36 -15.27 23.93 1.89
N SER A 37 -15.80 22.90 1.24
CA SER A 37 -16.84 22.02 1.78
C SER A 37 -16.59 20.54 1.48
N THR A 38 -15.44 20.22 0.87
CA THR A 38 -15.07 18.86 0.48
C THR A 38 -14.68 18.04 1.70
N LYS A 39 -15.28 16.85 1.82
CA LYS A 39 -14.91 15.86 2.84
C LYS A 39 -14.02 14.81 2.22
N PHE A 40 -12.96 14.45 2.93
CA PHE A 40 -12.04 13.41 2.49
C PHE A 40 -12.14 12.21 3.42
N VAL A 41 -12.24 11.03 2.81
CA VAL A 41 -12.20 9.74 3.48
C VAL A 41 -11.15 8.89 2.79
N THR A 42 -10.28 8.26 3.58
CA THR A 42 -9.22 7.39 3.06
C THR A 42 -9.50 5.95 3.40
N THR A 43 -9.21 5.02 2.49
CA THR A 43 -9.32 3.57 2.74
C THR A 43 -7.97 2.88 2.51
N ARG A 44 -7.62 1.98 3.42
CA ARG A 44 -6.43 1.12 3.37
C ARG A 44 -6.87 -0.34 3.28
N PHE A 45 -6.41 -0.99 2.23
CA PHE A 45 -6.59 -2.42 2.00
C PHE A 45 -5.42 -2.94 1.18
N GLY A 46 -5.28 -4.26 1.19
CA GLY A 46 -4.21 -5.00 0.54
C GLY A 46 -4.42 -5.19 -0.95
N ASN A 47 -3.90 -6.30 -1.48
CA ASN A 47 -4.00 -6.61 -2.90
C ASN A 47 -5.44 -6.95 -3.30
N VAL A 48 -5.77 -6.63 -4.56
CA VAL A 48 -7.04 -7.01 -5.17
C VAL A 48 -6.79 -8.11 -6.19
N LEU A 49 -7.54 -9.20 -6.09
CA LEU A 49 -7.38 -10.37 -6.96
C LEU A 49 -7.59 -9.99 -8.43
N GLY A 50 -6.64 -10.37 -9.28
CA GLY A 50 -6.73 -10.16 -10.72
C GLY A 50 -6.61 -8.71 -11.17
N SER A 51 -6.15 -7.78 -10.32
CA SER A 51 -5.93 -6.40 -10.73
C SER A 51 -4.87 -6.29 -11.84
N ASN A 52 -4.95 -5.24 -12.66
CA ASN A 52 -3.99 -5.00 -13.73
C ASN A 52 -2.55 -4.93 -13.19
N GLY A 53 -1.63 -5.62 -13.87
CA GLY A 53 -0.22 -5.68 -13.48
C GLY A 53 0.07 -6.45 -12.19
N SER A 54 -0.91 -7.17 -11.62
CA SER A 54 -0.69 -7.99 -10.43
C SER A 54 -0.01 -9.34 -10.75
N VAL A 55 0.33 -10.05 -9.69
CA VAL A 55 1.03 -11.34 -9.75
C VAL A 55 0.21 -12.43 -10.48
N ILE A 56 -1.12 -12.41 -10.37
CA ILE A 56 -1.98 -13.43 -10.98
C ILE A 56 -1.94 -13.35 -12.52
N PRO A 57 -2.17 -12.20 -13.17
CA PRO A 57 -1.95 -12.07 -14.62
C PRO A 57 -0.54 -12.44 -15.07
N LEU A 58 0.49 -12.13 -14.27
CA LEU A 58 1.87 -12.52 -14.57
C LEU A 58 2.03 -14.04 -14.58
N PHE A 59 1.55 -14.73 -13.55
CA PHE A 59 1.62 -16.19 -13.46
C PHE A 59 0.83 -16.85 -14.59
N LYS A 60 -0.35 -16.35 -14.93
CA LYS A 60 -1.11 -16.86 -16.09
C LYS A 60 -0.30 -16.77 -17.38
N LYS A 61 0.38 -15.63 -17.63
CA LYS A 61 1.24 -15.46 -18.81
C LYS A 61 2.45 -16.40 -18.79
N GLN A 62 3.10 -16.55 -17.64
CA GLN A 62 4.25 -17.46 -17.47
C GLN A 62 3.85 -18.92 -17.70
N ILE A 63 2.72 -19.35 -17.12
CA ILE A 63 2.19 -20.71 -17.29
C ILE A 63 1.84 -20.96 -18.77
N ALA A 64 1.14 -20.03 -19.41
CA ALA A 64 0.79 -20.15 -20.84
C ALA A 64 2.02 -20.18 -21.76
N ALA A 65 3.15 -19.62 -21.32
CA ALA A 65 4.42 -19.63 -22.04
C ALA A 65 5.30 -20.87 -21.72
N GLY A 66 4.83 -21.80 -20.88
CA GLY A 66 5.59 -23.00 -20.48
C GLY A 66 6.48 -22.83 -19.24
N GLY A 67 6.38 -21.70 -18.53
CA GLY A 67 7.15 -21.43 -17.32
C GLY A 67 8.60 -21.00 -17.55
N PRO A 68 9.42 -20.92 -16.48
CA PRO A 68 9.05 -21.10 -15.07
C PRO A 68 8.16 -19.97 -14.53
N VAL A 69 7.44 -20.24 -13.45
CA VAL A 69 6.72 -19.20 -12.69
C VAL A 69 7.70 -18.55 -11.71
N THR A 70 7.81 -17.21 -11.74
CA THR A 70 8.80 -16.50 -10.92
C THR A 70 8.19 -15.97 -9.63
N VAL A 71 8.69 -16.41 -8.48
CA VAL A 71 8.30 -15.91 -7.15
C VAL A 71 9.47 -15.15 -6.54
N THR A 72 9.24 -14.05 -5.84
CA THR A 72 10.34 -13.22 -5.30
C THR A 72 11.01 -13.87 -4.10
N ASP A 73 10.26 -14.33 -3.11
CA ASP A 73 10.77 -15.07 -1.94
C ASP A 73 9.78 -16.17 -1.54
N PRO A 74 10.23 -17.37 -1.11
CA PRO A 74 9.35 -18.46 -0.67
C PRO A 74 8.42 -18.11 0.51
N ARG A 75 8.80 -17.11 1.32
CA ARG A 75 8.08 -16.71 2.54
C ARG A 75 7.15 -15.52 2.30
N ILE A 76 7.15 -14.93 1.11
CA ILE A 76 6.37 -13.72 0.83
C ILE A 76 4.88 -14.01 0.89
N ILE A 77 4.15 -13.21 1.68
CA ILE A 77 2.70 -13.31 1.82
C ILE A 77 2.03 -11.99 1.45
N ARG A 78 0.82 -12.08 0.92
CA ARG A 78 -0.02 -10.91 0.62
C ARG A 78 -1.46 -11.16 1.04
N TYR A 79 -2.10 -10.09 1.45
CA TYR A 79 -3.52 -10.05 1.71
C TYR A 79 -4.28 -9.83 0.41
N PHE A 80 -5.37 -10.57 0.20
CA PHE A 80 -6.16 -10.49 -1.01
C PHE A 80 -7.63 -10.31 -0.71
N MET A 81 -8.29 -9.53 -1.55
CA MET A 81 -9.74 -9.40 -1.60
C MET A 81 -10.19 -9.38 -3.05
N THR A 82 -11.43 -9.77 -3.34
CA THR A 82 -11.96 -9.66 -4.70
C THR A 82 -12.28 -8.21 -5.07
N ILE A 83 -12.34 -7.89 -6.38
CA ILE A 83 -12.73 -6.55 -6.85
C ILE A 83 -14.12 -6.15 -6.32
N PRO A 84 -15.17 -6.98 -6.41
CA PRO A 84 -16.50 -6.58 -5.94
C PRO A 84 -16.56 -6.33 -4.43
N GLU A 85 -15.84 -7.13 -3.63
CA GLU A 85 -15.73 -6.90 -2.18
C GLU A 85 -15.04 -5.58 -1.87
N ALA A 86 -13.90 -5.30 -2.49
CA ALA A 86 -13.17 -4.05 -2.28
C ALA A 86 -14.02 -2.83 -2.65
N CYS A 87 -14.70 -2.87 -3.81
CA CYS A 87 -15.60 -1.79 -4.23
C CYS A 87 -16.74 -1.56 -3.24
N ARG A 88 -17.38 -2.63 -2.74
CA ARG A 88 -18.47 -2.52 -1.74
C ARG A 88 -17.98 -1.88 -0.45
N LEU A 89 -16.86 -2.35 0.10
CA LEU A 89 -16.31 -1.79 1.34
C LEU A 89 -15.88 -0.33 1.18
N VAL A 90 -15.34 0.07 0.01
CA VAL A 90 -15.01 1.48 -0.28
C VAL A 90 -16.27 2.34 -0.29
N LEU A 91 -17.35 1.88 -0.94
CA LEU A 91 -18.61 2.61 -0.98
C LEU A 91 -19.26 2.73 0.41
N GLU A 92 -19.22 1.67 1.22
CA GLU A 92 -19.71 1.70 2.59
C GLU A 92 -18.87 2.62 3.49
N ALA A 93 -17.54 2.56 3.38
CA ALA A 93 -16.66 3.49 4.10
C ALA A 93 -16.94 4.94 3.71
N ALA A 94 -17.24 5.22 2.44
CA ALA A 94 -17.57 6.56 1.97
C ALA A 94 -18.90 7.10 2.53
N THR A 95 -19.90 6.24 2.80
CA THR A 95 -21.18 6.66 3.39
C THR A 95 -21.12 6.81 4.91
N MET A 96 -20.24 6.05 5.57
CA MET A 96 -20.02 6.10 7.02
C MET A 96 -19.05 7.20 7.44
N GLY A 97 -18.13 7.56 6.55
CA GLY A 97 -16.99 8.41 6.83
C GLY A 97 -17.37 9.83 7.20
N LYS A 98 -16.74 10.31 8.28
CA LYS A 98 -16.69 11.72 8.64
C LYS A 98 -15.43 12.36 8.06
N GLU A 99 -15.26 13.65 8.34
CA GLU A 99 -14.06 14.38 7.94
C GLU A 99 -12.81 13.76 8.58
N ASP A 100 -11.71 13.73 7.85
CA ASP A 100 -10.36 13.31 8.30
C ASP A 100 -10.14 11.84 8.70
N GLU A 101 -11.12 10.97 8.40
CA GLU A 101 -11.09 9.55 8.78
C GLU A 101 -10.34 8.64 7.79
N ILE A 102 -9.59 7.68 8.35
CA ILE A 102 -8.88 6.63 7.62
C ILE A 102 -9.46 5.27 8.02
N PHE A 103 -10.07 4.57 7.08
CA PHE A 103 -10.60 3.23 7.27
C PHE A 103 -9.60 2.16 6.83
N VAL A 104 -9.54 1.08 7.58
CA VAL A 104 -8.74 -0.12 7.31
C VAL A 104 -9.70 -1.29 7.17
N PHE A 105 -9.55 -2.08 6.11
CA PHE A 105 -10.39 -3.24 5.88
C PHE A 105 -9.79 -4.49 6.48
N ASP A 106 -10.66 -5.35 7.00
CA ASP A 106 -10.32 -6.73 7.30
C ASP A 106 -10.11 -7.49 5.99
N MET A 107 -8.89 -7.95 5.79
CA MET A 107 -8.48 -8.69 4.61
C MET A 107 -8.53 -10.22 4.82
N GLY A 108 -8.90 -10.68 6.01
CA GLY A 108 -8.82 -12.09 6.39
C GLY A 108 -7.39 -12.62 6.41
N GLU A 109 -7.25 -13.91 6.12
CA GLU A 109 -5.95 -14.60 6.20
C GLU A 109 -5.02 -14.24 5.04
N PRO A 110 -3.72 -14.03 5.31
CA PRO A 110 -2.75 -13.78 4.27
C PRO A 110 -2.46 -15.05 3.44
N VAL A 111 -2.12 -14.86 2.17
CA VAL A 111 -1.82 -15.95 1.24
C VAL A 111 -0.33 -15.94 0.88
N LYS A 112 0.34 -17.09 1.00
CA LYS A 112 1.71 -17.27 0.47
C LYS A 112 1.69 -17.25 -1.05
N ILE A 113 2.56 -16.42 -1.63
CA ILE A 113 2.62 -16.30 -3.09
C ILE A 113 3.15 -17.57 -3.76
N ALA A 114 4.01 -18.33 -3.07
CA ALA A 114 4.44 -19.66 -3.53
C ALA A 114 3.27 -20.65 -3.62
N ASP A 115 2.39 -20.66 -2.61
CA ASP A 115 1.20 -21.52 -2.61
C ASP A 115 0.21 -21.10 -3.71
N LEU A 116 0.04 -19.79 -3.91
CA LEU A 116 -0.74 -19.24 -5.02
C LEU A 116 -0.19 -19.71 -6.38
N ALA A 117 1.13 -19.61 -6.58
CA ALA A 117 1.78 -20.08 -7.81
C ALA A 117 1.54 -21.58 -8.05
N LYS A 118 1.75 -22.40 -7.01
CA LYS A 118 1.52 -23.85 -7.07
C LYS A 118 0.07 -24.17 -7.45
N ASN A 119 -0.90 -23.55 -6.78
CA ASN A 119 -2.32 -23.75 -7.06
C ASN A 119 -2.68 -23.36 -8.49
N MET A 120 -2.11 -22.27 -9.02
CA MET A 120 -2.36 -21.85 -10.40
C MET A 120 -1.79 -22.82 -11.44
N ILE A 121 -0.62 -23.41 -11.18
CA ILE A 121 -0.03 -24.45 -12.04
C ILE A 121 -0.94 -25.68 -12.06
N THR A 122 -1.36 -26.16 -10.88
CA THR A 122 -2.25 -27.33 -10.76
C THR A 122 -3.61 -27.08 -11.43
N LEU A 123 -4.20 -25.89 -11.27
CA LEU A 123 -5.47 -25.52 -11.92
C LEU A 123 -5.35 -25.42 -13.45
N ALA A 124 -4.14 -25.24 -13.99
CA ALA A 124 -3.88 -25.29 -15.43
C ALA A 124 -3.71 -26.72 -15.96
N GLY A 125 -3.83 -27.75 -15.11
CA GLY A 125 -3.66 -29.16 -15.48
C GLY A 125 -2.19 -29.61 -15.57
N LEU A 126 -1.26 -28.85 -14.99
CA LEU A 126 0.18 -29.11 -15.05
C LEU A 126 0.72 -29.58 -13.70
N GLU A 127 1.76 -30.41 -13.72
CA GLU A 127 2.46 -30.89 -12.54
C GLU A 127 3.68 -30.01 -12.21
N LEU A 128 3.77 -29.56 -10.95
CA LEU A 128 4.93 -28.82 -10.44
C LEU A 128 6.19 -29.71 -10.50
N ASP A 129 7.32 -29.11 -10.87
CA ASP A 129 8.64 -29.74 -11.02
C ASP A 129 8.80 -30.74 -12.17
N LYS A 130 7.69 -31.18 -12.78
CA LYS A 130 7.66 -32.00 -14.00
C LYS A 130 7.42 -31.16 -15.24
N ASP A 131 6.31 -30.43 -15.28
CA ASP A 131 5.93 -29.61 -16.45
C ASP A 131 6.41 -28.16 -16.28
N ILE A 132 6.25 -27.59 -15.09
CA ILE A 132 6.62 -26.21 -14.77
C ILE A 132 7.30 -26.14 -13.40
N LYS A 133 8.36 -25.33 -13.29
CA LYS A 133 9.05 -25.04 -12.02
C LYS A 133 8.69 -23.68 -11.47
N ILE A 134 8.80 -23.52 -10.16
CA ILE A 134 8.83 -22.20 -9.51
C ILE A 134 10.29 -21.77 -9.37
N GLN A 135 10.62 -20.60 -9.90
CA GLN A 135 11.95 -20.00 -9.75
C GLN A 135 11.90 -18.84 -8.75
N TYR A 136 12.75 -18.90 -7.73
CA TYR A 136 12.90 -17.80 -6.79
C TYR A 136 13.89 -16.76 -7.33
N VAL A 137 13.44 -15.52 -7.51
CA VAL A 137 14.22 -14.46 -8.17
C VAL A 137 14.76 -13.39 -7.22
N GLY A 138 14.49 -13.52 -5.92
CA GLY A 138 14.88 -12.54 -4.91
C GLY A 138 13.86 -11.39 -4.77
N LEU A 139 13.93 -10.70 -3.63
CA LEU A 139 13.12 -9.52 -3.38
C LEU A 139 13.58 -8.34 -4.22
N ARG A 140 12.63 -7.57 -4.74
CA ARG A 140 12.91 -6.33 -5.46
C ARG A 140 13.24 -5.19 -4.49
N PRO A 141 13.90 -4.12 -4.96
CA PRO A 141 14.13 -2.94 -4.14
C PRO A 141 12.83 -2.35 -3.59
N GLY A 142 12.77 -2.21 -2.26
CA GLY A 142 11.63 -1.69 -1.53
C GLY A 142 10.45 -2.67 -1.38
N GLU A 143 10.63 -3.95 -1.68
CA GLU A 143 9.63 -4.99 -1.49
C GLU A 143 9.71 -5.59 -0.10
N LYS A 144 8.58 -5.64 0.61
CA LYS A 144 8.45 -6.29 1.91
C LYS A 144 8.12 -7.78 1.77
N LEU A 145 8.59 -8.60 2.71
CA LEU A 145 8.12 -9.99 2.87
C LEU A 145 6.65 -10.03 3.31
N TYR A 146 6.30 -9.13 4.24
CA TYR A 146 5.02 -9.05 4.91
C TYR A 146 4.50 -7.62 4.76
N GLU A 147 3.29 -7.44 4.23
CA GLU A 147 2.63 -6.14 4.23
C GLU A 147 1.89 -5.96 5.55
N GLU A 148 1.85 -4.72 6.04
CA GLU A 148 1.16 -4.35 7.27
C GLU A 148 -0.11 -3.59 6.93
N LEU A 149 -1.18 -3.82 7.70
CA LEU A 149 -2.43 -3.05 7.56
C LEU A 149 -2.49 -1.84 8.51
N LEU A 150 -1.66 -1.84 9.56
CA LEU A 150 -1.55 -0.80 10.59
C LEU A 150 -0.09 -0.62 10.99
N SER A 151 0.31 0.61 11.32
CA SER A 151 1.63 0.82 11.92
C SER A 151 1.61 0.42 13.40
N ASN A 152 2.79 0.19 13.99
CA ASN A 152 2.92 -0.11 15.42
C ASN A 152 2.41 1.03 16.33
N GLU A 153 2.28 2.25 15.80
CA GLU A 153 1.80 3.43 16.51
C GLU A 153 0.29 3.68 16.29
N GLU A 154 -0.33 2.93 15.37
CA GLU A 154 -1.74 3.08 15.02
C GLU A 154 -2.59 2.02 15.71
N ASN A 155 -3.70 2.44 16.29
CA ASN A 155 -4.73 1.55 16.81
C ASN A 155 -5.99 1.61 15.95
N THR A 156 -6.82 0.57 15.98
CA THR A 156 -8.12 0.57 15.33
C THR A 156 -9.27 0.59 16.34
N VAL A 157 -10.37 1.22 15.93
CA VAL A 157 -11.66 1.08 16.59
C VAL A 157 -12.65 0.43 15.64
N PRO A 158 -13.53 -0.46 16.12
CA PRO A 158 -14.55 -1.07 15.28
C PRO A 158 -15.54 -0.02 14.77
N THR A 159 -16.10 -0.27 13.59
CA THR A 159 -17.23 0.50 13.06
C THR A 159 -18.51 -0.33 13.10
N VAL A 160 -19.63 0.20 12.58
CA VAL A 160 -20.87 -0.59 12.45
C VAL A 160 -20.72 -1.76 11.47
N HIS A 161 -19.77 -1.70 10.54
CA HIS A 161 -19.49 -2.77 9.60
C HIS A 161 -18.31 -3.63 10.10
N LYS A 162 -18.52 -4.94 10.21
CA LYS A 162 -17.57 -5.88 10.84
C LYS A 162 -16.20 -5.97 10.15
N LYS A 163 -16.15 -5.66 8.84
CA LYS A 163 -14.90 -5.67 8.06
C LYS A 163 -14.27 -4.29 7.88
N ILE A 164 -14.81 -3.24 8.51
CA ILE A 164 -14.30 -1.88 8.37
C ILE A 164 -13.93 -1.38 9.75
N PHE A 165 -12.68 -0.96 9.90
CA PHE A 165 -12.12 -0.42 11.13
C PHE A 165 -11.68 1.02 10.90
N LEU A 166 -11.81 1.87 11.91
CA LEU A 166 -11.31 3.23 11.85
C LEU A 166 -9.91 3.27 12.48
N ALA A 167 -8.91 3.68 11.71
CA ALA A 167 -7.54 3.85 12.19
C ALA A 167 -7.40 5.17 12.96
N LYS A 168 -6.82 5.08 14.16
CA LYS A 168 -6.38 6.23 14.96
C LYS A 168 -4.97 6.58 14.54
N VAL A 169 -4.88 7.54 13.64
CA VAL A 169 -3.60 8.01 13.08
C VAL A 169 -3.20 9.36 13.67
N ARG A 170 -1.91 9.66 13.64
CA ARG A 170 -1.36 10.97 13.99
C ARG A 170 -1.97 12.05 13.10
N LYS A 171 -2.35 13.18 13.69
CA LYS A 171 -2.84 14.36 12.98
C LYS A 171 -1.70 15.34 12.70
N TYR A 172 -1.76 16.01 11.55
CA TYR A 172 -0.77 16.98 11.07
C TYR A 172 -1.41 18.35 10.88
N ASP A 173 -0.67 19.42 11.15
CA ASP A 173 -1.11 20.78 10.80
C ASP A 173 -0.97 21.00 9.29
N TYR A 174 -1.98 21.63 8.70
CA TYR A 174 -2.02 21.83 7.25
C TYR A 174 -0.91 22.76 6.73
N ASN A 175 -0.53 23.79 7.47
CA ASN A 175 0.51 24.72 7.01
C ASN A 175 1.88 24.06 7.03
N ASP A 176 2.17 23.25 8.05
CA ASP A 176 3.41 22.48 8.13
C ASP A 176 3.51 21.47 6.98
N VAL A 177 2.42 20.73 6.71
CA VAL A 177 2.37 19.78 5.59
C VAL A 177 2.53 20.49 4.26
N LYS A 178 1.87 21.63 4.07
CA LYS A 178 1.99 22.43 2.84
C LYS A 178 3.43 22.89 2.62
N LEU A 179 4.08 23.45 3.64
CA LEU A 179 5.48 23.89 3.54
C LEU A 179 6.42 22.73 3.21
N ALA A 180 6.19 21.56 3.79
CA ALA A 180 6.98 20.37 3.49
C ALA A 180 6.76 19.87 2.05
N LEU A 181 5.52 19.94 1.54
CA LEU A 181 5.20 19.61 0.15
C LEU A 181 5.82 20.61 -0.83
N ASP A 182 5.85 21.90 -0.52
CA ASP A 182 6.50 22.91 -1.35
C ASP A 182 7.99 22.58 -1.55
N LYS A 183 8.70 22.23 -0.47
CA LYS A 183 10.09 21.76 -0.53
C LYS A 183 10.26 20.47 -1.35
N LEU A 184 9.32 19.52 -1.20
CA LEU A 184 9.33 18.30 -1.99
C LEU A 184 9.12 18.61 -3.49
N MET A 185 8.20 19.50 -3.83
CA MET A 185 7.96 19.92 -5.22
C MET A 185 9.21 20.57 -5.82
N GLU A 186 9.86 21.48 -5.11
CA GLU A 186 11.13 22.09 -5.53
C GLU A 186 12.20 21.03 -5.80
N ALA A 187 12.37 20.06 -4.88
CA ALA A 187 13.31 18.96 -5.07
C ALA A 187 12.99 18.12 -6.33
N THR A 188 11.70 17.85 -6.59
CA THR A 188 11.29 17.10 -7.79
C THR A 188 11.56 17.86 -9.10
N MET A 189 11.47 19.19 -9.10
CA MET A 189 11.76 20.02 -10.29
C MET A 189 13.23 19.96 -10.70
N THR A 190 14.15 19.76 -9.74
CA THR A 190 15.58 19.57 -10.03
C THR A 190 15.92 18.19 -10.61
N MET A 191 14.94 17.28 -10.69
CA MET A 191 15.10 15.86 -11.06
C MET A 191 16.13 15.08 -10.23
N ASP A 192 16.55 15.61 -9.08
CA ASP A 192 17.41 14.90 -8.14
C ASP A 192 16.58 13.88 -7.34
N LYS A 193 16.77 12.60 -7.69
CA LYS A 193 16.11 11.46 -7.06
C LYS A 193 16.51 11.29 -5.60
N GLU A 194 17.75 11.59 -5.23
CA GLU A 194 18.21 11.41 -3.85
C GLU A 194 17.65 12.50 -2.95
N SER A 195 17.71 13.76 -3.37
CA SER A 195 17.07 14.86 -2.66
C SER A 195 15.57 14.64 -2.52
N THR A 196 14.89 14.20 -3.59
CA THR A 196 13.45 13.87 -3.54
C THR A 196 13.16 12.82 -2.48
N VAL A 197 13.90 11.71 -2.45
CA VAL A 197 13.69 10.64 -1.47
C VAL A 197 14.05 11.08 -0.05
N ALA A 198 15.08 11.92 0.12
CA ALA A 198 15.40 12.53 1.41
C ALA A 198 14.25 13.39 1.93
N GLN A 199 13.67 14.27 1.09
CA GLN A 199 12.50 15.07 1.45
C GLN A 199 11.29 14.18 1.81
N MET A 200 11.05 13.10 1.05
CA MET A 200 9.98 12.15 1.39
C MET A 200 10.17 11.51 2.78
N LYS A 201 11.41 11.25 3.20
CA LYS A 201 11.73 10.69 4.53
C LYS A 201 11.58 11.70 5.66
N GLU A 202 11.79 12.99 5.40
CA GLU A 202 11.47 14.04 6.37
C GLU A 202 9.97 14.15 6.62
N ILE A 203 9.15 13.99 5.57
CA ILE A 203 7.68 14.01 5.67
C ILE A 203 7.14 12.74 6.31
N VAL A 204 7.75 11.60 6.01
CA VAL A 204 7.35 10.26 6.47
C VAL A 204 8.52 9.61 7.20
N PRO A 205 8.72 9.91 8.50
CA PRO A 205 9.82 9.35 9.28
C PRO A 205 9.82 7.82 9.34
N GLU A 206 8.65 7.20 9.22
CA GLU A 206 8.48 5.75 9.15
C GLU A 206 8.89 5.12 7.80
N PHE A 207 9.32 5.92 6.81
CA PHE A 207 9.78 5.41 5.51
C PHE A 207 11.19 4.82 5.58
N LYS A 208 11.27 3.49 5.74
CA LYS A 208 12.53 2.72 5.72
C LYS A 208 12.72 1.98 4.40
N SER A 209 13.78 2.29 3.66
CA SER A 209 13.97 1.75 2.30
C SER A 209 14.59 0.36 2.30
N CYS A 210 13.77 -0.68 2.41
CA CYS A 210 14.22 -2.08 2.38
C CYS A 210 14.88 -2.45 1.03
N ASN A 211 16.01 -3.14 1.04
CA ASN A 211 16.67 -3.68 -0.17
C ASN A 211 16.92 -2.65 -1.29
N SER A 212 17.09 -1.37 -0.94
CA SER A 212 17.20 -0.27 -1.90
C SER A 212 18.38 0.65 -1.56
N ARG A 213 18.97 1.28 -2.59
CA ARG A 213 20.06 2.26 -2.44
C ARG A 213 19.72 3.42 -1.49
N TYR A 214 18.44 3.71 -1.32
CA TYR A 214 17.97 4.78 -0.44
C TYR A 214 18.00 4.42 1.05
N GLY A 215 18.34 3.18 1.40
CA GLY A 215 18.54 2.77 2.80
C GLY A 215 19.61 3.61 3.51
N ARG A 216 20.57 4.19 2.77
CA ARG A 216 21.56 5.14 3.32
C ARG A 216 20.97 6.46 3.84
N LEU A 217 19.73 6.75 3.47
CA LEU A 217 19.01 7.95 3.90
C LEU A 217 18.05 7.63 5.06
N ASP A 218 17.95 6.37 5.49
CA ASP A 218 17.11 5.97 6.61
C ASP A 218 17.73 6.50 7.91
N LYS A 219 16.96 7.26 8.71
CA LYS A 219 17.31 7.73 10.06
C LYS A 219 16.64 6.86 11.09
#